data_AF-A0A497APA2-F1
#
_entry.id   AF-A0A497APA2-F1
#
_cell.length_a   1.000
_cell.length_b   1.000
_cell.length_c   1.000
_cell.angle_alpha   90.00
_cell.angle_beta   90.00
_cell.angle_gamma   90.00
#
_symmetry.space_group_name_H-M   'P 1'
#
loop_
_entity.id
_entity.type
_entity.pdbx_description
1 polymer ?
#
loop_
_entity_poly.entity_id
_entity_poly.type
_entity_poly.pdbx_seq_one_letter_code
_entity_poly.pdbx_strand_id
1 'polypeptide(L)'
;MKRLTRITLSLSLALGLTVALMLVLNGRPVRADTITVDTIADNTTGGDGYCTLREAINNANTDSDTTSGDCTAGNGDDSIIFSDTLFSAGGIIS
;
A
#
# COMPACT_ATOMS: atom_id res chain seq x y z
N MET A 1 -18.84 -38.77 -34.07
CA MET A 1 -17.89 -37.66 -34.30
C MET A 1 -18.51 -36.27 -34.06
N LYS A 2 -19.58 -35.84 -34.76
CA LYS A 2 -20.19 -34.49 -34.59
C LYS A 2 -20.61 -34.09 -33.15
N ARG A 3 -21.08 -35.05 -32.34
CA ARG A 3 -21.46 -34.81 -30.93
C ARG A 3 -20.25 -34.63 -30.01
N LEU A 4 -19.16 -35.36 -30.26
CA LEU A 4 -17.93 -35.27 -29.47
C LEU A 4 -17.23 -33.93 -29.73
N THR A 5 -17.18 -33.47 -30.98
CA THR A 5 -16.63 -32.15 -31.38
C THR A 5 -17.41 -30.97 -30.78
N ARG A 6 -18.73 -31.11 -30.61
CA ARG A 6 -19.57 -30.09 -29.98
C ARG A 6 -19.35 -30.02 -28.47
N ILE A 7 -19.20 -31.18 -27.81
CA ILE A 7 -18.92 -31.26 -26.37
C ILE A 7 -17.54 -30.66 -26.06
N THR A 8 -16.51 -30.98 -26.87
CA THR A 8 -15.17 -30.40 -26.69
C THR A 8 -15.18 -28.88 -26.88
N LEU A 9 -15.88 -28.37 -27.91
CA LEU A 9 -15.95 -26.93 -28.17
C LEU A 9 -16.65 -26.15 -27.05
N SER A 10 -17.74 -26.69 -26.50
CA SER A 10 -18.42 -26.08 -25.34
C SER A 10 -17.54 -26.08 -24.07
N LEU A 11 -16.75 -27.13 -23.87
CA LEU A 11 -15.87 -27.24 -22.70
C LEU A 11 -14.69 -26.26 -22.78
N SER A 12 -14.10 -26.09 -23.98
CA SER A 12 -13.06 -25.10 -24.24
C SER A 12 -13.54 -23.67 -24.02
N LEU A 13 -14.76 -23.35 -24.48
CA LEU A 13 -15.35 -22.02 -24.31
C LEU A 13 -15.67 -21.72 -22.84
N ALA A 14 -16.21 -22.70 -22.11
CA ALA A 14 -16.47 -22.57 -20.68
C ALA A 14 -15.17 -22.35 -19.89
N LEU A 15 -14.11 -23.10 -20.19
CA LEU A 15 -12.80 -22.93 -19.55
C LEU A 15 -12.14 -21.59 -19.90
N GLY A 16 -12.27 -21.12 -21.15
CA GLY A 16 -11.78 -19.81 -21.55
C GLY A 16 -12.49 -18.68 -20.81
N LEU A 17 -13.80 -18.77 -20.64
CA LEU A 17 -14.59 -17.76 -19.92
C LEU A 17 -14.28 -17.73 -18.42
N THR A 18 -14.07 -18.88 -17.79
CA THR A 18 -13.70 -18.93 -16.36
C THR A 18 -12.32 -18.36 -16.12
N VAL A 19 -11.33 -18.66 -16.97
CA VAL A 19 -9.99 -18.08 -16.87
C VAL A 19 -10.02 -16.57 -17.10
N ALA A 20 -10.75 -16.09 -18.10
CA ALA A 20 -10.91 -14.65 -18.35
C ALA A 20 -11.57 -13.93 -17.17
N LEU A 21 -12.61 -14.53 -16.58
CA LEU A 21 -13.30 -13.98 -15.41
C LEU A 21 -12.37 -13.92 -14.19
N MET A 22 -11.58 -14.96 -13.94
CA MET A 22 -10.58 -14.97 -12.87
C MET A 22 -9.52 -13.88 -13.08
N LEU A 23 -9.07 -13.63 -14.31
CA LEU A 23 -8.08 -12.59 -14.59
C LEU A 23 -8.61 -11.19 -14.28
N VAL A 24 -9.89 -10.92 -14.58
CA VAL A 24 -10.53 -9.62 -14.29
C VAL A 24 -10.78 -9.44 -12.79
N LEU A 25 -11.10 -10.50 -12.05
CA LEU A 25 -11.38 -10.45 -10.61
C LEU A 25 -10.13 -10.33 -9.73
N ASN A 26 -8.94 -10.67 -10.24
CA ASN A 26 -7.70 -10.66 -9.46
C ASN A 26 -6.87 -9.38 -9.60
N GLY A 27 -7.34 -8.40 -10.39
CA GLY A 27 -6.74 -7.07 -10.42
C GLY A 27 -7.01 -6.31 -9.12
N ARG A 28 -6.18 -6.53 -8.09
CA ARG A 28 -6.19 -5.66 -6.90
C ARG A 28 -5.47 -4.35 -7.26
N PRO A 29 -6.03 -3.17 -6.95
CA PRO A 29 -5.27 -1.95 -7.07
C PRO A 29 -4.04 -2.05 -6.16
N VAL A 30 -2.85 -1.78 -6.70
CA VAL A 30 -1.70 -1.46 -5.85
C VAL A 30 -2.09 -0.21 -5.08
N ARG A 31 -2.15 -0.36 -3.77
CA ARG A 31 -2.36 0.71 -2.80
C ARG A 31 -1.02 0.93 -2.13
N ALA A 32 -0.66 2.20 -2.03
CA ALA A 32 0.60 2.68 -1.49
C ALA A 32 0.32 4.10 -1.01
N ASP A 33 0.41 4.35 0.29
CA ASP A 33 0.31 5.68 0.83
C ASP A 33 1.70 6.26 1.10
N THR A 34 1.79 7.59 1.09
CA THR A 34 3.02 8.31 1.43
C THR A 34 2.90 8.81 2.87
N ILE A 35 3.74 8.28 3.75
CA ILE A 35 3.79 8.68 5.16
C ILE A 35 4.99 9.62 5.34
N THR A 36 4.71 10.89 5.67
CA THR A 36 5.74 11.92 5.80
C THR A 36 6.16 12.06 7.25
N VAL A 37 7.42 11.75 7.55
CA VAL A 37 8.06 12.06 8.82
C VAL A 37 8.40 13.55 8.83
N ASP A 38 7.99 14.27 9.86
CA ASP A 38 8.13 15.74 9.95
C ASP A 38 8.89 16.22 11.19
N THR A 39 9.30 15.29 12.06
CA THR A 39 10.18 15.54 13.21
C THR A 39 11.38 14.59 13.25
N ILE A 40 12.50 15.06 13.82
CA ILE A 40 13.65 14.20 14.16
C ILE A 40 13.51 13.54 15.54
N ALA A 41 12.41 13.79 16.25
CA ALA A 41 12.15 13.15 17.52
C ALA A 41 12.08 11.62 17.36
N ASP A 42 12.62 10.90 18.34
CA ASP A 42 12.62 9.44 18.37
C ASP A 42 11.71 8.95 19.50
N ASN A 43 10.39 9.04 19.29
CA ASN A 43 9.37 8.61 20.23
C ASN A 43 8.21 7.89 19.49
N THR A 44 7.13 7.58 20.20
CA THR A 44 5.86 7.11 19.62
C THR A 44 4.69 7.74 20.36
N THR A 45 4.78 9.05 20.60
CA THR A 45 3.83 9.80 21.41
C THR A 45 2.69 10.31 20.53
N GLY A 46 1.68 9.48 20.33
CA GLY A 46 0.51 9.87 19.55
C GLY A 46 -0.28 11.05 20.15
N GLY A 47 -0.84 11.86 19.27
CA GLY A 47 -1.57 13.10 19.52
C GLY A 47 -0.68 14.32 19.82
N ASP A 48 0.63 14.24 19.56
CA ASP A 48 1.54 15.36 19.80
C ASP A 48 1.70 16.30 18.60
N GLY A 49 1.05 15.95 17.47
CA GLY A 49 1.04 16.71 16.24
C GLY A 49 2.27 16.50 15.37
N TYR A 50 3.12 15.51 15.66
CA TYR A 50 4.29 15.18 14.87
C TYR A 50 4.32 13.71 14.46
N CYS A 51 4.73 13.46 13.22
CA CYS A 51 4.94 12.10 12.74
C CYS A 51 6.43 11.74 12.86
N THR A 52 6.80 10.97 13.88
CA THR A 52 8.17 10.43 14.01
C THR A 52 8.41 9.25 13.07
N LEU A 53 9.69 8.91 12.82
CA LEU A 53 10.03 7.74 12.01
C LEU A 53 9.45 6.43 12.57
N ARG A 54 9.46 6.26 13.89
CA ARG A 54 8.93 5.03 14.51
C ARG A 54 7.41 4.95 14.43
N GLU A 55 6.71 6.08 14.49
CA GLU A 55 5.27 6.16 14.25
C GLU A 55 4.91 5.87 12.80
N ALA A 56 5.64 6.45 11.85
CA ALA A 56 5.44 6.19 10.43
C ALA A 56 5.60 4.70 10.10
N ILE A 57 6.63 4.04 10.65
CA ILE A 57 6.87 2.60 10.49
C ILE A 57 5.72 1.79 11.10
N ASN A 58 5.19 2.18 12.27
CA ASN A 58 4.07 1.49 12.89
C ASN A 58 2.80 1.61 12.04
N ASN A 59 2.49 2.80 11.52
CA ASN A 59 1.32 3.01 10.67
C ASN A 59 1.43 2.23 9.35
N ALA A 60 2.61 2.21 8.71
CA ALA A 60 2.85 1.41 7.51
C ALA A 60 2.64 -0.09 7.78
N ASN A 61 3.27 -0.63 8.84
CA ASN A 61 3.18 -2.05 9.15
C ASN A 61 1.78 -2.53 9.56
N THR A 62 0.94 -1.62 10.06
CA THR A 62 -0.40 -1.97 10.57
C THR A 62 -1.53 -1.64 9.60
N ASP A 63 -1.23 -1.00 8.47
CA ASP A 63 -2.22 -0.44 7.54
C ASP A 63 -3.30 0.39 8.27
N SER A 64 -2.91 1.12 9.32
CA SER A 64 -3.82 1.84 10.21
C SER A 64 -3.15 3.04 10.86
N ASP A 65 -3.94 4.01 11.30
CA ASP A 65 -3.47 5.09 12.15
C ASP A 65 -3.38 4.61 13.61
N THR A 66 -2.16 4.61 14.16
CA THR A 66 -1.85 4.28 15.56
C THR A 66 -1.41 5.49 16.39
N THR A 67 -1.48 6.68 15.78
CA THR A 67 -0.85 7.92 16.24
C THR A 67 -1.85 8.99 16.65
N SER A 68 -3.15 8.70 16.62
CA SER A 68 -4.21 9.70 16.88
C SER A 68 -4.19 10.87 15.89
N GLY A 69 -3.81 10.61 14.64
CA GLY A 69 -3.85 11.57 13.54
C GLY A 69 -2.53 12.26 13.22
N ASP A 70 -1.42 11.92 13.88
CA ASP A 70 -0.13 12.57 13.61
C ASP A 70 0.49 12.05 12.29
N CYS A 71 0.36 10.75 12.03
CA CYS A 71 0.82 10.12 10.79
C CYS A 71 -0.38 9.65 9.93
N THR A 72 -0.21 9.66 8.61
CA THR A 72 -1.15 8.97 7.70
C THR A 72 -1.16 7.46 7.99
N ALA A 73 -2.32 6.82 7.92
CA ALA A 73 -2.44 5.36 8.00
C ALA A 73 -1.76 4.70 6.81
N GLY A 74 -1.07 3.58 7.02
CA GLY A 74 -0.53 2.76 5.92
C GLY A 74 -1.63 2.10 5.10
N ASN A 75 -1.29 1.67 3.89
CA ASN A 75 -2.21 0.98 3.00
C ASN A 75 -1.46 0.25 1.88
N GLY A 76 -0.92 -0.93 2.17
CA GLY A 76 -0.21 -1.77 1.21
C GLY A 76 1.29 -1.44 1.14
N ASP A 77 1.82 -1.22 -0.07
CA ASP A 77 3.25 -0.98 -0.26
C ASP A 77 3.59 0.51 -0.05
N ASP A 78 3.65 0.93 1.21
CA ASP A 78 3.81 2.36 1.56
C ASP A 78 5.21 2.92 1.27
N SER A 79 5.26 4.24 1.10
CA SER A 79 6.51 5.02 1.03
C SER A 79 6.64 5.92 2.25
N ILE A 80 7.70 5.74 3.03
CA ILE A 80 8.04 6.63 4.13
C ILE A 80 9.06 7.65 3.62
N ILE A 81 8.71 8.93 3.67
CA ILE A 81 9.58 10.04 3.27
C ILE A 81 9.84 10.98 4.44
N PHE A 82 10.95 11.70 4.40
CA PHE A 82 11.21 12.78 5.33
C PHE A 82 10.82 14.11 4.68
N SER A 83 10.16 14.97 5.45
CA SER A 83 9.93 16.37 5.11
C SER A 83 11.24 17.05 4.70
N ASP A 84 11.21 17.83 3.62
CA ASP A 84 12.38 18.55 3.08
C ASP A 84 12.95 19.58 4.07
N THR A 85 12.09 20.13 4.94
CA THR A 85 12.48 21.11 5.96
C THR A 85 13.22 20.51 7.16
N LEU A 86 13.13 19.19 7.39
CA LEU A 86 13.71 18.51 8.56
C LEU A 86 15.22 18.69 8.68
N PHE A 87 15.90 18.67 7.54
CA PHE A 87 17.36 18.70 7.47
C PHE A 87 17.90 20.03 6.95
N SER A 88 17.02 20.99 6.66
CA SER A 88 17.41 22.34 6.21
C SER A 88 18.22 23.10 7.26
N ALA A 89 18.13 22.73 8.54
CA ALA A 89 18.84 23.38 9.64
C ALA A 89 20.27 22.84 9.88
N GLY A 90 20.71 21.82 9.14
CA GLY A 90 22.01 21.20 9.44
C GLY A 90 22.56 20.39 8.29
N GLY A 91 23.09 21.06 7.26
CA GLY A 91 24.32 20.69 6.52
C GLY A 91 24.58 19.24 6.06
N ILE A 92 23.60 18.34 6.05
CA ILE A 92 23.82 16.94 5.65
C ILE A 92 23.70 16.72 4.13
N ILE A 93 23.16 17.71 3.39
CA ILE A 93 22.91 17.62 1.94
C ILE A 93 23.46 18.82 1.14
N SER A 94 24.48 19.52 1.64
CA SER A 94 25.26 20.46 0.81
C SER A 94 26.56 19.83 0.35
#